data_AF-A0A444XPM0-F1
#
_entry.id   AF-A0A444XPM0-F1
#
_cell.length_a   1.000
_cell.length_b   1.000
_cell.length_c   1.000
_cell.angle_alpha   90.00
_cell.angle_beta   90.00
_cell.angle_gamma   90.00
#
_symmetry.space_group_name_H-M   'P 1'
#
loop_
_entity.id
_entity.type
_entity.pdbx_description
1 polymer ?
#
loop_
_entity_poly.entity_id
_entity_poly.type
_entity_poly.pdbx_seq_one_letter_code
_entity_poly.pdbx_strand_id
1 'polypeptide(L)' 'MGLLRIDSGVARDMFSSYVVVGNKPFNMVDDRRFRNWVKYISPTLKLPSKNTVKADIVKVHKREAANLKKFSFHSK' A
#
# COMPACT_ATOMS: atom_id res chain seq x y z
N MET A 1 19.41 18.39 9.23
CA MET A 1 18.73 17.43 8.33
C MET A 1 17.23 17.63 8.51
N GLY A 2 16.53 18.15 7.51
CA GLY A 2 15.08 18.36 7.60
C GLY A 2 14.33 17.04 7.72
N LEU A 3 13.30 16.98 8.56
CA LEU A 3 12.43 15.81 8.67
C LEU A 3 11.67 15.64 7.34
N LEU A 4 11.96 14.57 6.61
CA LEU A 4 11.19 14.25 5.40
C LEU A 4 9.75 13.94 5.82
N ARG A 5 8.81 14.81 5.46
CA ARG A 5 7.38 14.59 5.73
C ARG A 5 6.86 13.56 4.73
N ILE A 6 6.63 12.34 5.19
CA ILE A 6 6.04 11.29 4.37
C ILE A 6 4.53 11.46 4.36
N ASP A 7 3.96 11.62 3.17
CA ASP A 7 2.52 11.55 2.98
C ASP A 7 2.04 10.10 3.21
N SER A 8 1.21 9.91 4.23
CA SER A 8 0.73 8.58 4.62
C SER A 8 -0.20 7.94 3.59
N GLY A 9 -0.92 8.73 2.79
CA GLY A 9 -1.78 8.22 1.73
C GLY A 9 -0.95 7.69 0.56
N VAL A 10 0.04 8.46 0.12
CA VAL A 10 0.96 8.08 -0.94
C VAL A 10 1.75 6.82 -0.54
N ALA A 11 2.28 6.79 0.68
CA ALA A 11 3.02 5.63 1.18
C ALA A 11 2.16 4.35 1.22
N ARG A 12 0.88 4.47 1.58
CA ARG A 12 -0.06 3.33 1.62
C ARG A 12 -0.43 2.84 0.23
N ASP A 13 -0.64 3.72 -0.74
CA ASP A 13 -0.92 3.33 -2.13
C ASP A 13 0.28 2.61 -2.75
N MET A 14 1.50 3.15 -2.57
CA MET A 14 2.74 2.50 -2.99
C MET A 14 2.94 1.13 -2.34
N PHE A 15 2.74 1.02 -1.03
CA PHE A 15 2.89 -0.25 -0.32
C PHE A 15 1.85 -1.29 -0.77
N SER A 16 0.60 -0.88 -0.95
CA SER A 16 -0.47 -1.77 -1.42
C SER A 16 -0.20 -2.26 -2.84
N SER A 17 0.31 -1.39 -3.72
CA SER A 17 0.74 -1.76 -5.06
C SER A 17 1.88 -2.79 -5.03
N TYR A 18 2.92 -2.56 -4.22
CA TYR A 18 4.02 -3.51 -4.02
C TYR A 18 3.52 -4.90 -3.58
N VAL A 19 2.56 -4.91 -2.65
CA VAL A 19 1.96 -6.16 -2.15
C VAL A 19 1.18 -6.90 -3.24
N VAL A 20 0.35 -6.19 -3.99
CA VAL A 20 -0.48 -6.78 -5.06
C VAL A 20 0.38 -7.26 -6.24
N VAL A 21 1.20 -6.37 -6.80
CA VAL A 21 2.03 -6.66 -7.98
C VAL A 21 3.08 -7.73 -7.65
N GLY A 22 3.71 -7.64 -6.47
CA GLY A 22 4.75 -8.56 -6.06
C GLY A 22 4.25 -9.88 -5.45
N ASN A 23 2.92 -10.09 -5.39
CA ASN A 23 2.25 -11.18 -4.69
C ASN A 23 2.85 -11.43 -3.29
N LYS A 24 3.04 -10.35 -2.53
CA LYS A 24 3.71 -10.41 -1.23
C LYS A 24 2.72 -10.72 -0.11
N PRO A 25 3.18 -11.39 0.96
CA PRO A 25 2.35 -11.64 2.13
C PRO A 25 2.00 -10.31 2.83
N PHE A 26 0.74 -9.88 2.75
CA PHE A 26 0.29 -8.61 3.33
C PHE A 26 0.36 -8.60 4.87
N ASN A 27 0.43 -9.76 5.52
CA ASN A 27 0.62 -9.89 6.97
C ASN A 27 2.07 -9.60 7.41
N MET A 28 3.01 -9.32 6.49
CA MET A 28 4.37 -8.91 6.84
C MET A 28 4.44 -7.66 7.72
N VAL A 29 3.41 -6.81 7.71
CA VAL A 29 3.32 -5.62 8.58
C VAL A 29 3.15 -5.96 10.06
N ASP A 30 2.80 -7.21 10.39
CA ASP A 30 2.71 -7.70 11.76
C ASP A 30 4.06 -8.25 12.25
N ASP A 31 5.03 -8.51 11.35
CA ASP A 31 6.35 -9.00 11.73
C ASP A 31 7.18 -7.93 12.46
N ARG A 32 7.67 -8.28 13.65
CA ARG A 32 8.40 -7.33 14.51
C ARG A 32 9.71 -6.85 13.88
N ARG A 33 10.43 -7.71 13.14
CA ARG A 33 11.71 -7.37 12.52
C ARG A 33 11.47 -6.38 11.38
N PHE A 34 10.44 -6.61 10.57
CA PHE A 34 10.01 -5.68 9.53
C PHE A 34 9.62 -4.32 10.12
N ARG A 35 8.79 -4.30 11.18
CA ARG A 35 8.39 -3.05 11.85
C ARG A 35 9.58 -2.27 12.41
N ASN A 36 10.54 -2.97 13.00
CA ASN A 36 11.76 -2.36 13.53
C ASN A 36 12.62 -1.77 12.42
N TRP A 37 12.79 -2.49 11.31
CA TRP A 37 13.53 -2.02 10.15
C TRP A 37 12.90 -0.75 9.55
N VAL A 38 11.57 -0.74 9.36
CA VAL A 38 10.86 0.45 8.87
C VAL A 38 10.98 1.63 9.84
N LYS A 39 10.86 1.38 11.16
CA LYS A 39 11.00 2.42 12.18
C LYS A 39 12.41 3.00 12.23
N TYR A 40 13.43 2.19 11.95
CA TYR A 40 14.82 2.64 11.84
C TYR A 40 15.02 3.58 10.65
N ILE A 41 14.45 3.24 9.50
CA ILE A 41 14.54 4.06 8.27
C ILE A 41 13.72 5.34 8.40
N SER A 42 12.50 5.24 8.92
CA SER A 42 11.58 6.37 9.05
C SER A 42 10.78 6.27 10.34
N PRO A 43 11.24 6.92 11.42
CA PRO A 43 10.54 6.92 12.71
C PRO A 43 9.17 7.58 12.67
N THR A 44 8.94 8.46 11.69
CA THR A 44 7.70 9.23 11.51
C THR A 44 6.65 8.47 10.69
N LEU A 45 7.05 7.43 9.97
CA LEU A 45 6.15 6.60 9.19
C LEU A 45 5.31 5.72 10.13
N LYS A 46 3.99 5.94 10.12
CA LYS A 46 3.05 5.05 10.79
C LYS A 46 2.73 3.88 9.89
N LEU A 47 3.25 2.70 10.24
CA LEU A 47 2.92 1.47 9.53
C LEU A 47 1.43 1.13 9.65
N PRO A 48 0.76 0.74 8.55
CA PRO A 48 -0.62 0.28 8.59
C PRO A 48 -0.74 -1.07 9.28
N SER A 49 -1.90 -1.34 9.86
CA SER A 49 -2.25 -2.68 10.36
C SER A 49 -2.51 -3.63 9.20
N LYS A 50 -2.42 -4.95 9.43
CA LYS A 50 -2.84 -5.96 8.43
C LYS A 50 -4.25 -5.71 7.86
N ASN A 51 -5.20 -5.31 8.72
CA ASN A 51 -6.57 -5.03 8.30
C ASN A 51 -6.66 -3.80 7.40
N THR A 52 -5.85 -2.78 7.70
CA THR A 52 -5.71 -1.59 6.87
C THR A 52 -5.14 -1.94 5.50
N VAL A 53 -4.09 -2.77 5.45
CA VAL A 53 -3.49 -3.23 4.18
C VAL A 53 -4.52 -4.03 3.36
N LYS A 54 -5.30 -4.93 3.98
CA LYS A 54 -6.40 -5.63 3.29
C LYS A 54 -7.39 -4.65 2.66
N ALA A 55 -7.83 -3.65 3.41
CA ALA A 55 -8.79 -2.66 2.91
C ALA A 55 -8.21 -1.86 1.74
N ASP A 56 -6.92 -1.54 1.77
CA ASP A 56 -6.25 -0.81 0.69
C ASP A 56 -6.07 -1.67 -0.57
N ILE A 57 -5.73 -2.96 -0.42
CA ILE A 57 -5.70 -3.92 -1.53
C ILE A 57 -7.07 -4.00 -2.23
N VAL A 58 -8.16 -4.09 -1.46
CA VAL A 58 -9.53 -4.10 -2.01
C VAL A 58 -9.82 -2.81 -2.79
N LYS A 59 -9.32 -1.65 -2.35
CA LYS A 59 -9.46 -0.39 -3.10
C LYS A 59 -8.67 -0.42 -4.41
N VAL A 60 -7.44 -0.95 -4.40
CA VAL A 60 -6.63 -1.11 -5.62
C VAL A 60 -7.38 -1.96 -6.64
N HIS A 61 -7.89 -3.12 -6.23
CA HIS A 61 -8.69 -3.98 -7.12
C HIS A 61 -9.94 -3.30 -7.66
N LYS A 62 -10.69 -2.56 -6.83
CA LYS A 62 -11.87 -1.80 -7.29
C LYS A 62 -11.49 -0.74 -8.32
N ARG A 63 -10.37 -0.03 -8.10
CA ARG A 63 -9.83 0.98 -9.03
C ARG A 63 -9.44 0.36 -10.36
N GLU A 64 -8.72 -0.75 -10.34
CA GLU A 64 -8.32 -1.49 -11.55
C GLU A 64 -9.54 -2.03 -12.31
N ALA A 65 -10.50 -2.63 -11.62
CA ALA A 65 -11.74 -3.12 -12.24
C ALA A 65 -12.56 -1.98 -12.88
N ALA A 66 -12.61 -0.81 -12.24
CA ALA A 66 -13.27 0.37 -12.81
C ALA A 66 -12.54 0.89 -14.07
N ASN A 67 -11.21 0.84 -14.08
CA ASN A 67 -10.41 1.22 -15.25
C ASN A 67 -10.66 0.26 -16.42
N LEU A 68 -10.64 -1.06 -16.16
CA LEU A 68 -10.95 -2.07 -17.18
C LEU A 68 -12.35 -1.87 -17.79
N LYS A 69 -13.36 -1.57 -16.95
CA LYS A 69 -14.69 -1.24 -17.44
C LYS A 69 -14.65 -0.03 -18.38
N LYS A 70 -14.02 1.08 -17.99
CA LYS A 70 -13.90 2.28 -18.84
C LYS A 70 -13.29 1.96 -20.21
N PHE A 71 -12.21 1.19 -20.25
CA PHE A 71 -11.61 0.74 -21.51
C PHE A 71 -12.59 -0.08 -22.35
N SER A 72 -13.31 -1.03 -21.74
CA SER A 72 -14.29 -1.86 -22.47
C SER A 72 -15.49 -1.08 -23.03
N PHE A 73 -15.86 0.05 -22.42
CA PHE A 73 -16.95 0.91 -22.88
C PHE A 73 -16.51 1.95 -23.92
N HIS A 74 -15.23 2.29 -24.00
CA HIS A 74 -14.71 3.29 -24.95
C HIS A 74 -14.18 2.67 -26.27
N SER A 75 -14.06 1.34 -26.33
CA SER A 75 -13.68 0.59 -27.56
C SER A 75 -14.88 -0.01 -28.33
N LYS A 76 -16.10 0.40 -28.01
CA LYS A 76 -17.33 0.08 -28.77
C LYS A 76 -17.83 1.32 -29.48
#